data_AF-A0A1Q7MSR6-F1
#
_entry.id   AF-A0A1Q7MSR6-F1
#
_cell.length_a   1.000
_cell.length_b   1.000
_cell.length_c   1.000
_cell.angle_alpha   90.00
_cell.angle_beta   90.00
_cell.angle_gamma   90.00
#
_symmetry.space_group_name_H-M   'P 1'
#
loop_
_entity.id
_entity.type
_entity.pdbx_description
1 polymer ?
#
loop_
_entity_poly.entity_id
_entity_poly.type
_entity_poly.pdbx_seq_one_letter_code
_entity_poly.pdbx_strand_id
1 'polypeptide(L)'
;MRLTIEKLVYGGSGFARTDQGVVFVPRSAPGDVLEVEIVQKKKDYATARIIKILEPSPDRQEPDCPNYATAGCCHWQHIRYDRQVEYKEAIIRETLRRVGHFEWEGAIERLTGPDRNYRLRATFHVTNGRLGFLRENTNVIVPIRECPSLVPELNQFIGSVDPGPAREVHAISAPEVARSFVFADGTIQRSGRATIHVGENRYRITADTFFQANRFLLPAMNRKVLEQAGPSPGNVLELYAGVGFFSIPLARAAKEVIAVESSRFSVRLARENARSNQTWPLRFVEGPVSAALRGGSLHPNVVVLDPPRTGCGTETADQIVGLKPERIVYVSCNPATFAREAARFVSKQYELKQVTLVDQFPNTFHIEIVSSFAVR
;
A
#
# COMPACT_ATOMS: atom_id res chain seq x y z
N MET A 1 -1.03 -20.99 27.87
CA MET A 1 -0.16 -19.98 28.51
C MET A 1 -0.95 -18.68 28.64
N ARG A 2 -0.86 -17.96 29.77
CA ARG A 2 -1.49 -16.64 29.92
C ARG A 2 -0.48 -15.54 29.56
N LEU A 3 -0.90 -14.53 28.79
CA LEU A 3 -0.08 -13.36 28.47
C LEU A 3 -0.94 -12.10 28.27
N THR A 4 -0.29 -10.95 28.27
CA THR A 4 -0.90 -9.64 27.98
C THR A 4 -0.27 -9.07 26.72
N ILE A 5 -1.08 -8.58 25.79
CA ILE A 5 -0.59 -7.97 24.55
C ILE A 5 -0.17 -6.52 24.81
N GLU A 6 1.10 -6.22 24.56
CA GLU A 6 1.68 -4.89 24.80
C GLU A 6 1.33 -3.90 23.67
N LYS A 7 1.40 -4.37 22.43
CA LYS A 7 1.26 -3.54 21.22
C LYS A 7 1.05 -4.37 19.96
N LEU A 8 0.74 -3.72 18.86
CA LEU A 8 0.78 -4.33 17.52
C LEU A 8 2.13 -4.11 16.85
N VAL A 9 2.53 -5.03 15.99
CA VAL A 9 3.71 -4.90 15.14
C VAL A 9 3.32 -4.93 13.66
N TYR A 10 4.21 -4.44 12.80
CA TYR A 10 4.03 -4.60 11.36
C TYR A 10 3.92 -6.09 11.00
N GLY A 11 2.92 -6.45 10.20
CA GLY A 11 2.49 -7.84 9.99
C GLY A 11 1.21 -8.23 10.71
N GLY A 12 0.69 -7.36 11.60
CA GLY A 12 -0.68 -7.45 12.11
C GLY A 12 -0.87 -8.24 13.40
N SER A 13 0.18 -8.88 13.92
CA SER A 13 0.13 -9.60 15.19
C SER A 13 0.27 -8.68 16.38
N GLY A 14 -0.39 -9.03 17.48
CA GLY A 14 -0.04 -8.52 18.80
C GLY A 14 1.29 -9.08 19.27
N PHE A 15 2.02 -8.28 20.02
CA PHE A 15 3.31 -8.58 20.60
C PHE A 15 3.19 -8.67 22.12
N ALA A 16 3.70 -9.75 22.70
CA ALA A 16 3.85 -9.90 24.14
C ALA A 16 5.27 -10.37 24.47
N ARG A 17 5.89 -9.76 25.48
CA ARG A 17 7.13 -10.27 26.06
C ARG A 17 6.81 -11.22 27.20
N THR A 18 7.52 -12.33 27.24
CA THR A 18 7.43 -13.34 28.30
C THR A 18 8.83 -13.72 28.77
N ASP A 19 8.92 -14.45 29.88
CA ASP A 19 10.19 -14.99 30.37
C ASP A 19 10.85 -15.97 29.38
N GLN A 20 10.07 -16.52 28.44
CA GLN A 20 10.53 -17.46 27.41
C GLN A 20 10.83 -16.78 26.06
N GLY A 21 10.80 -15.45 26.00
CA GLY A 21 11.01 -14.66 24.79
C GLY A 21 9.74 -13.98 24.27
N VAL A 22 9.77 -13.59 23.00
CA VAL A 22 8.68 -12.85 22.36
C VAL A 22 7.62 -13.80 21.83
N VAL A 23 6.35 -13.47 22.04
CA VAL A 23 5.21 -14.19 21.48
C VAL A 23 4.39 -13.26 20.58
N PHE A 24 4.17 -13.69 19.35
CA PHE A 24 3.27 -13.02 18.40
C PHE A 24 1.91 -13.71 18.39
N VAL A 25 0.85 -12.93 18.54
CA VAL A 25 -0.53 -13.44 18.60
C VAL A 25 -1.38 -12.72 17.56
N PRO A 26 -1.62 -13.31 16.38
CA PRO A 26 -2.55 -12.78 15.40
C PRO A 26 -3.96 -12.61 16.01
N ARG A 27 -4.73 -11.65 15.48
CA ARG A 27 -6.13 -11.37 15.91
C ARG A 27 -6.28 -10.95 17.38
N SER A 28 -5.20 -10.44 17.97
CA SER A 28 -5.22 -9.82 19.29
C SER A 28 -5.09 -8.30 19.20
N ALA A 29 -5.52 -7.62 20.26
CA ALA A 29 -5.47 -6.17 20.42
C ALA A 29 -4.60 -5.80 21.63
N PRO A 30 -3.88 -4.66 21.61
CA PRO A 30 -3.14 -4.18 22.77
C PRO A 30 -4.03 -4.03 24.00
N GLY A 31 -3.58 -4.53 25.15
CA GLY A 31 -4.36 -4.61 26.38
C GLY A 31 -5.17 -5.89 26.55
N ASP A 32 -5.27 -6.76 25.53
CA ASP A 32 -5.87 -8.08 25.71
C ASP A 32 -5.08 -8.91 26.72
N VAL A 33 -5.79 -9.56 27.65
CA VAL A 33 -5.26 -10.65 28.47
C VAL A 33 -5.81 -11.96 27.93
N LEU A 34 -4.90 -12.83 27.49
CA LEU A 34 -5.23 -14.00 26.68
C LEU A 34 -4.71 -15.28 27.30
N GLU A 35 -5.49 -16.34 27.15
CA GLU A 35 -4.98 -17.71 27.16
C GLU A 35 -4.65 -18.12 25.72
N VAL A 36 -3.40 -18.51 25.49
CA VAL A 36 -2.87 -18.84 24.16
C VAL A 36 -2.23 -20.22 24.13
N GLU A 37 -2.20 -20.81 22.95
CA GLU A 37 -1.46 -22.03 22.61
C GLU A 37 -0.38 -21.70 21.58
N ILE A 38 0.86 -22.14 21.85
CA ILE A 38 1.97 -21.96 20.91
C ILE A 38 1.74 -22.88 19.70
N VAL A 39 1.63 -22.28 18.51
CA VAL A 39 1.48 -23.01 17.25
C VAL A 39 2.81 -23.19 16.52
N GLN A 40 3.77 -22.31 16.78
CA GLN A 40 5.11 -22.38 16.21
C GLN A 40 6.12 -21.79 17.19
N LYS A 41 7.22 -22.50 17.41
CA LYS A 41 8.35 -22.02 18.21
C LYS A 41 9.60 -21.89 17.34
N LYS A 42 10.26 -20.75 17.41
CA LYS A 42 11.58 -20.47 16.82
C LYS A 42 12.56 -20.16 17.96
N LYS A 43 13.83 -19.90 17.59
CA LYS A 43 14.90 -19.63 18.56
C LYS A 43 14.57 -18.41 19.44
N ASP A 44 14.18 -17.30 18.82
CA ASP A 44 14.06 -16.00 19.49
C ASP A 44 12.60 -15.52 19.65
N TYR A 45 11.65 -16.24 19.05
CA TYR A 45 10.23 -15.92 19.15
C TYR A 45 9.33 -17.14 18.98
N ALA A 46 8.07 -17.00 19.37
CA ALA A 46 7.01 -17.95 19.11
C ALA A 46 5.80 -17.25 18.48
N THR A 47 5.00 -18.01 17.73
CA THR A 47 3.67 -17.60 17.28
C THR A 47 2.65 -18.43 18.04
N ALA A 48 1.61 -17.79 18.54
CA ALA A 48 0.54 -18.45 19.29
C ALA A 48 -0.83 -18.14 18.67
N ARG A 49 -1.81 -19.02 18.94
CA ARG A 49 -3.22 -18.77 18.66
C ARG A 49 -3.99 -18.52 19.94
N ILE A 50 -5.02 -17.68 19.86
CA ILE A 50 -5.91 -17.39 20.99
C ILE A 50 -6.78 -18.62 21.26
N ILE A 51 -6.74 -19.12 22.49
CA ILE A 51 -7.66 -20.15 22.99
C ILE A 51 -8.84 -19.48 23.68
N LYS A 52 -8.57 -18.47 24.51
CA LYS A 52 -9.58 -17.71 25.23
C LYS A 52 -9.13 -16.27 25.45
N ILE A 53 -10.04 -15.33 25.27
CA ILE A 53 -9.86 -13.94 25.73
C ILE A 53 -10.36 -13.90 27.17
N LEU A 54 -9.45 -13.63 28.12
CA LEU A 54 -9.77 -13.58 29.55
C LEU A 54 -10.28 -12.19 29.91
N GLU A 55 -9.58 -11.15 29.44
CA GLU A 55 -9.96 -9.74 29.60
C GLU A 55 -9.78 -9.05 28.23
N PRO A 56 -10.87 -8.65 27.55
CA PRO A 56 -10.77 -8.00 26.24
C PRO A 56 -10.24 -6.57 26.39
N SER A 57 -9.38 -6.15 25.46
CA SER A 57 -8.96 -4.76 25.32
C SER A 57 -10.17 -3.83 25.14
N PRO A 58 -10.16 -2.61 25.72
CA PRO A 58 -11.19 -1.60 25.47
C PRO A 58 -11.26 -1.11 24.02
N ASP A 59 -10.22 -1.39 23.22
CA ASP A 59 -10.16 -1.03 21.81
C ASP A 59 -10.82 -2.07 20.90
N ARG A 60 -11.34 -3.18 21.47
CA ARG A 60 -12.04 -4.19 20.70
C ARG A 60 -13.42 -3.72 20.22
N GLN A 61 -13.83 -4.28 19.10
CA GLN A 61 -15.20 -4.25 18.59
C GLN A 61 -15.55 -5.60 17.98
N GLU A 62 -16.84 -5.86 17.76
CA GLU A 62 -17.27 -7.07 17.05
C GLU A 62 -17.04 -6.90 15.53
N PRO A 63 -16.35 -7.83 14.86
CA PRO A 63 -16.21 -7.81 13.41
C PRO A 63 -17.55 -8.01 12.69
N ASP A 64 -17.89 -7.12 11.75
CA ASP A 64 -19.14 -7.23 10.97
C ASP A 64 -19.04 -8.10 9.70
N CYS A 65 -17.83 -8.50 9.29
CA CYS A 65 -17.65 -9.28 8.07
C CYS A 65 -17.91 -10.76 8.34
N PRO A 66 -18.84 -11.41 7.61
CA PRO A 66 -19.14 -12.83 7.81
C PRO A 66 -17.95 -13.74 7.49
N ASN A 67 -16.97 -13.24 6.75
CA ASN A 67 -15.77 -13.97 6.36
C ASN A 67 -14.58 -13.68 7.28
N TYR A 68 -14.73 -12.86 8.33
CA TYR A 68 -13.60 -12.38 9.13
C TYR A 68 -12.80 -13.52 9.78
N ALA A 69 -13.49 -14.55 10.27
CA ALA A 69 -12.88 -15.68 10.95
C ALA A 69 -12.16 -16.67 10.01
N THR A 70 -12.45 -16.63 8.70
CA THR A 70 -11.99 -17.65 7.74
C THR A 70 -11.09 -17.08 6.65
N ALA A 71 -11.37 -15.88 6.15
CA ALA A 71 -10.58 -15.22 5.11
C ALA A 71 -9.38 -14.47 5.70
N GLY A 72 -8.25 -14.49 4.98
CA GLY A 72 -7.02 -13.80 5.34
C GLY A 72 -6.92 -12.36 4.83
N CYS A 73 -8.05 -11.69 4.56
CA CYS A 73 -8.05 -10.37 3.92
C CYS A 73 -8.01 -9.20 4.91
N CYS A 74 -8.70 -9.31 6.06
CA CYS A 74 -8.74 -8.30 7.11
C CYS A 74 -8.12 -8.87 8.38
N HIS A 75 -7.27 -8.08 9.05
CA HIS A 75 -6.50 -8.50 10.21
C HIS A 75 -7.02 -7.86 11.51
N TRP A 76 -7.57 -6.65 11.43
CA TRP A 76 -7.86 -5.80 12.58
C TRP A 76 -9.32 -5.37 12.70
N GLN A 77 -10.26 -6.02 12.02
CA GLN A 77 -11.68 -5.65 12.13
C GLN A 77 -12.23 -5.79 13.56
N HIS A 78 -11.59 -6.62 14.40
CA HIS A 78 -11.86 -6.73 15.83
C HIS A 78 -11.34 -5.56 16.68
N ILE A 79 -10.68 -4.58 16.06
CA ILE A 79 -10.13 -3.36 16.69
C ILE A 79 -10.91 -2.18 16.12
N ARG A 80 -11.34 -1.26 16.97
CA ARG A 80 -12.00 -0.03 16.56
C ARG A 80 -11.15 0.77 15.58
N TYR A 81 -11.80 1.35 14.58
CA TYR A 81 -11.10 1.98 13.46
C TYR A 81 -10.19 3.15 13.89
N ASP A 82 -10.65 3.99 14.81
CA ASP A 82 -9.87 5.12 15.34
C ASP A 82 -8.55 4.66 15.98
N ARG A 83 -8.57 3.51 16.65
CA ARG A 83 -7.39 2.90 17.27
C ARG A 83 -6.44 2.27 16.27
N GLN A 84 -6.96 1.69 15.18
CA GLN A 84 -6.11 1.13 14.13
C GLN A 84 -5.13 2.18 13.56
N VAL A 85 -5.60 3.41 13.35
CA VAL A 85 -4.77 4.51 12.81
C VAL A 85 -3.66 4.89 13.79
N GLU A 86 -3.96 4.97 15.08
CA GLU A 86 -2.96 5.21 16.14
C GLU A 86 -1.90 4.11 16.18
N TYR A 87 -2.31 2.84 16.06
CA TYR A 87 -1.38 1.72 16.02
C TYR A 87 -0.50 1.72 14.77
N LYS A 88 -1.02 2.11 13.60
CA LYS A 88 -0.22 2.29 12.38
C LYS A 88 0.84 3.38 12.56
N GLU A 89 0.48 4.50 13.19
CA GLU A 89 1.42 5.57 13.51
C GLU A 89 2.55 5.07 14.43
N ALA A 90 2.20 4.35 15.50
CA ALA A 90 3.18 3.78 16.42
C ALA A 90 4.15 2.82 15.70
N ILE A 91 3.63 2.00 14.77
CA ILE A 91 4.45 1.10 13.95
C ILE A 91 5.43 1.88 13.05
N ILE A 92 5.00 2.99 12.44
CA ILE A 92 5.89 3.85 11.64
C ILE A 92 7.05 4.35 12.50
N ARG A 93 6.75 4.96 13.65
CA ARG A 93 7.78 5.52 14.57
C ARG A 93 8.75 4.44 15.04
N GLU A 94 8.22 3.30 15.47
CA GLU A 94 9.05 2.18 15.92
C GLU A 94 9.93 1.63 14.81
N THR A 95 9.44 1.58 13.57
CA THR A 95 10.20 1.05 12.44
C THR A 95 11.32 2.00 12.03
N LEU A 96 11.06 3.32 12.01
CA LEU A 96 12.11 4.33 11.80
C LEU A 96 13.23 4.19 12.85
N ARG A 97 12.86 4.07 14.13
CA ARG A 97 13.82 3.90 15.22
C ARG A 97 14.61 2.60 15.13
N ARG A 98 13.94 1.46 14.95
CA ARG A 98 14.58 0.13 15.04
C ARG A 98 15.31 -0.28 13.76
N VAL A 99 14.76 0.05 12.59
CA VAL A 99 15.27 -0.37 11.28
C VAL A 99 16.03 0.78 10.60
N GLY A 100 15.51 2.00 10.72
CA GLY A 100 16.17 3.19 10.16
C GLY A 100 17.32 3.71 11.03
N HIS A 101 17.35 3.36 12.33
CA HIS A 101 18.33 3.86 13.29
C HIS A 101 18.32 5.39 13.47
N PHE A 102 17.16 6.02 13.28
CA PHE A 102 16.93 7.43 13.61
C PHE A 102 15.51 7.64 14.13
N GLU A 103 15.33 8.66 14.96
CA GLU A 103 14.04 9.01 15.56
C GLU A 103 13.27 10.01 14.67
N TRP A 104 11.94 9.91 14.71
CA TRP A 104 11.03 10.93 14.17
C TRP A 104 10.12 11.42 15.27
N GLU A 105 10.35 12.64 15.74
CA GLU A 105 9.57 13.30 16.80
C GLU A 105 8.47 14.19 16.24
N GLY A 106 8.53 14.53 14.95
CA GLY A 106 7.52 15.35 14.29
C GLY A 106 6.13 14.70 14.27
N ALA A 107 5.12 15.53 13.97
CA ALA A 107 3.77 15.04 13.74
C ALA A 107 3.75 14.07 12.54
N ILE A 108 2.94 13.01 12.65
CA ILE A 108 2.58 12.18 11.51
C ILE A 108 1.18 12.59 11.11
N GLU A 109 1.07 13.25 9.96
CA GLU A 109 -0.25 13.60 9.42
C GLU A 109 -1.00 12.33 9.01
N ARG A 110 -2.32 12.32 9.19
CA ARG A 110 -3.18 11.16 8.95
C ARG A 110 -4.14 11.47 7.80
N LEU A 111 -4.03 10.73 6.70
CA LEU A 111 -5.04 10.71 5.64
C LEU A 111 -5.89 9.44 5.81
N THR A 112 -7.08 9.63 6.34
CA THR A 112 -8.04 8.55 6.65
C THR A 112 -9.33 8.74 5.87
N GLY A 113 -10.10 7.66 5.72
CA GLY A 113 -11.43 7.68 5.12
C GLY A 113 -12.32 6.63 5.77
N PRO A 114 -13.53 6.41 5.25
CA PRO A 114 -14.37 5.31 5.70
C PRO A 114 -13.64 3.96 5.60
N ASP A 115 -13.86 3.08 6.58
CA ASP A 115 -13.27 1.75 6.65
C ASP A 115 -14.11 0.67 5.93
N ARG A 116 -15.16 1.12 5.23
CA ARG A 116 -16.12 0.34 4.45
C ARG A 116 -16.31 0.96 3.07
N ASN A 117 -16.71 0.14 2.10
CA ASN A 117 -17.00 0.56 0.72
C ASN A 117 -15.91 1.43 0.09
N TYR A 118 -14.65 1.24 0.48
CA TYR A 118 -13.54 2.08 0.03
C TYR A 118 -12.80 1.46 -1.15
N ARG A 119 -12.80 0.13 -1.24
CA ARG A 119 -11.94 -0.66 -2.11
C ARG A 119 -12.57 -0.81 -3.49
N LEU A 120 -12.07 -0.03 -4.45
CA LEU A 120 -12.52 -0.04 -5.85
C LEU A 120 -11.90 -1.15 -6.70
N ARG A 121 -10.94 -1.91 -6.17
CA ARG A 121 -10.28 -3.01 -6.91
C ARG A 121 -9.96 -4.22 -6.04
N ALA A 122 -10.00 -5.40 -6.65
CA ALA A 122 -9.59 -6.64 -6.00
C ALA A 122 -9.05 -7.66 -7.01
N THR A 123 -8.19 -8.54 -6.53
CA THR A 123 -7.82 -9.79 -7.19
C THR A 123 -8.53 -10.90 -6.43
N PHE A 124 -9.36 -11.65 -7.13
CA PHE A 124 -10.07 -12.80 -6.60
C PHE A 124 -9.43 -14.08 -7.11
N HIS A 125 -9.35 -15.09 -6.25
CA HIS A 125 -8.99 -16.44 -6.64
C HIS A 125 -10.25 -17.26 -6.93
N VAL A 126 -10.17 -18.19 -7.88
CA VAL A 126 -11.31 -18.99 -8.31
C VAL A 126 -11.22 -20.39 -7.70
N THR A 127 -12.32 -20.84 -7.09
CA THR A 127 -12.48 -22.22 -6.63
C THR A 127 -13.90 -22.69 -6.86
N ASN A 128 -14.08 -23.87 -7.45
CA ASN A 128 -15.41 -24.46 -7.73
C ASN A 128 -16.39 -23.47 -8.40
N GLY A 129 -15.90 -22.70 -9.39
CA GLY A 129 -16.68 -21.68 -10.10
C GLY A 129 -17.05 -20.44 -9.28
N ARG A 130 -16.46 -20.25 -8.10
CA ARG A 130 -16.72 -19.10 -7.20
C ARG A 130 -15.48 -18.26 -6.99
N LEU A 131 -15.69 -16.96 -6.81
CA LEU A 131 -14.65 -16.02 -6.40
C LEU A 131 -14.43 -16.06 -4.90
N GLY A 132 -13.17 -15.90 -4.49
CA GLY A 132 -12.79 -15.92 -3.09
C GLY A 132 -11.45 -15.24 -2.82
N PHE A 133 -11.10 -15.17 -1.53
CA PHE A 133 -9.78 -14.76 -1.06
C PHE A 133 -9.07 -15.94 -0.42
N LEU A 134 -7.74 -15.86 -0.32
CA LEU A 134 -6.97 -16.86 0.41
C LEU A 134 -7.25 -16.76 1.90
N ARG A 135 -7.37 -17.92 2.56
CA ARG A 135 -7.28 -18.02 4.00
C ARG A 135 -5.86 -17.69 4.44
N GLU A 136 -5.74 -17.00 5.57
CA GLU A 136 -4.48 -16.49 6.11
C GLU A 136 -3.37 -17.56 6.13
N ASN A 137 -2.23 -17.24 5.50
CA ASN A 137 -1.05 -18.12 5.40
C ASN A 137 -1.31 -19.51 4.77
N THR A 138 -2.30 -19.63 3.88
CA THR A 138 -2.57 -20.89 3.15
C THR A 138 -2.90 -20.63 1.68
N ASN A 139 -2.83 -21.68 0.85
CA ASN A 139 -3.33 -21.64 -0.53
C ASN A 139 -4.83 -22.02 -0.63
N VAL A 140 -5.53 -22.10 0.50
CA VAL A 140 -6.96 -22.47 0.52
C VAL A 140 -7.80 -21.24 0.25
N ILE A 141 -8.65 -21.33 -0.76
CA ILE A 141 -9.55 -20.25 -1.17
C ILE A 141 -10.84 -20.33 -0.35
N VAL A 142 -11.22 -19.21 0.26
CA VAL A 142 -12.50 -19.01 0.94
C VAL A 142 -13.43 -18.28 -0.03
N PRO A 143 -14.45 -18.96 -0.58
CA PRO A 143 -15.45 -18.30 -1.42
C PRO A 143 -16.15 -17.20 -0.64
N ILE A 144 -16.35 -16.05 -1.25
CA ILE A 144 -17.05 -14.92 -0.63
C ILE A 144 -18.28 -14.54 -1.46
N ARG A 145 -19.32 -14.04 -0.80
CA ARG A 145 -20.50 -13.46 -1.44
C ARG A 145 -20.62 -11.96 -1.23
N GLU A 146 -19.96 -11.45 -0.21
CA GLU A 146 -19.92 -10.05 0.15
C GLU A 146 -18.62 -9.74 0.88
N CYS A 147 -18.16 -8.50 0.76
CA CYS A 147 -17.03 -7.95 1.47
C CYS A 147 -17.33 -6.49 1.82
N PRO A 148 -17.44 -6.15 3.11
CA PRO A 148 -17.76 -4.79 3.55
C PRO A 148 -16.76 -3.71 3.10
N SER A 149 -15.52 -4.11 2.77
CA SER A 149 -14.51 -3.19 2.23
C SER A 149 -14.71 -2.86 0.75
N LEU A 150 -15.28 -3.77 -0.03
CA LEU A 150 -15.48 -3.58 -1.47
C LEU A 150 -16.61 -2.59 -1.74
N VAL A 151 -16.49 -1.83 -2.83
CA VAL A 151 -17.60 -1.00 -3.31
C VAL A 151 -18.79 -1.87 -3.75
N PRO A 152 -20.03 -1.34 -3.70
CA PRO A 152 -21.25 -2.11 -4.00
C PRO A 152 -21.21 -2.83 -5.36
N GLU A 153 -20.65 -2.20 -6.39
CA GLU A 153 -20.58 -2.77 -7.75
C GLU A 153 -19.67 -4.01 -7.80
N LEU A 154 -18.62 -4.04 -6.97
CA LEU A 154 -17.78 -5.24 -6.84
C LEU A 154 -18.47 -6.34 -6.03
N ASN A 155 -19.28 -5.99 -5.01
CA ASN A 155 -20.11 -6.96 -4.28
C ASN A 155 -21.19 -7.57 -5.19
N GLN A 156 -21.79 -6.78 -6.08
CA GLN A 156 -22.70 -7.31 -7.10
C GLN A 156 -21.95 -8.22 -8.08
N PHE A 157 -20.77 -7.79 -8.55
CA PHE A 157 -19.95 -8.54 -9.50
C PHE A 157 -19.56 -9.93 -8.98
N ILE A 158 -19.11 -10.06 -7.73
CA ILE A 158 -18.74 -11.37 -7.17
C ILE A 158 -19.93 -12.35 -7.09
N GLY A 159 -21.16 -11.83 -6.98
CA GLY A 159 -22.37 -12.64 -6.95
C GLY A 159 -22.87 -13.09 -8.33
N SER A 160 -22.51 -12.37 -9.40
CA SER A 160 -23.07 -12.57 -10.75
C SER A 160 -22.09 -13.11 -11.79
N VAL A 161 -20.78 -12.99 -11.56
CA VAL A 161 -19.78 -13.36 -12.56
C VAL A 161 -19.61 -14.88 -12.65
N ASP A 162 -19.58 -15.39 -13.88
CA ASP A 162 -19.05 -16.73 -14.16
C ASP A 162 -17.54 -16.61 -14.46
N PRO A 163 -16.66 -17.13 -13.59
CA PRO A 163 -15.22 -17.11 -13.84
C PRO A 163 -14.75 -18.12 -14.88
N GLY A 164 -15.61 -19.06 -15.32
CA GLY A 164 -15.23 -20.14 -16.22
C GLY A 164 -14.00 -20.91 -15.70
N PRO A 165 -13.02 -21.23 -16.55
CA PRO A 165 -11.80 -21.93 -16.15
C PRO A 165 -10.68 -21.00 -15.65
N ALA A 166 -10.96 -19.72 -15.37
CA ALA A 166 -9.95 -18.80 -14.84
C ALA A 166 -9.45 -19.27 -13.46
N ARG A 167 -8.17 -19.03 -13.17
CA ARG A 167 -7.60 -19.24 -11.81
C ARG A 167 -7.73 -17.99 -10.94
N GLU A 168 -7.70 -16.82 -11.57
CA GLU A 168 -7.80 -15.52 -10.92
C GLU A 168 -8.67 -14.58 -11.77
N VAL A 169 -9.38 -13.68 -11.09
CA VAL A 169 -10.14 -12.60 -11.71
C VAL A 169 -9.72 -11.29 -11.07
N HIS A 170 -9.12 -10.41 -11.86
CA HIS A 170 -8.85 -9.04 -11.45
C HIS A 170 -10.08 -8.21 -11.78
N ALA A 171 -10.55 -7.39 -10.83
CA ALA A 171 -11.70 -6.52 -11.04
C ALA A 171 -11.40 -5.11 -10.51
N ILE A 172 -11.93 -4.11 -11.22
CA ILE A 172 -11.89 -2.72 -10.80
C ILE A 172 -13.20 -2.03 -11.18
N SER A 173 -13.79 -1.31 -10.23
CA SER A 173 -15.03 -0.58 -10.39
C SER A 173 -14.75 0.89 -10.71
N ALA A 174 -15.38 1.37 -11.78
CA ALA A 174 -15.57 2.79 -12.05
C ALA A 174 -16.89 3.00 -12.80
N PRO A 175 -17.94 3.34 -12.04
CA PRO A 175 -19.29 2.73 -12.01
C PRO A 175 -19.50 1.33 -12.64
N GLU A 176 -18.91 1.04 -13.79
CA GLU A 176 -18.91 -0.30 -14.37
C GLU A 176 -17.67 -1.08 -13.95
N VAL A 177 -17.80 -2.41 -13.87
CA VAL A 177 -16.71 -3.30 -13.50
C VAL A 177 -15.94 -3.76 -14.73
N ALA A 178 -14.74 -3.21 -14.89
CA ALA A 178 -13.73 -3.78 -15.77
C ALA A 178 -13.11 -5.01 -15.09
N ARG A 179 -12.84 -6.06 -15.88
CA ARG A 179 -12.31 -7.32 -15.37
C ARG A 179 -11.24 -7.93 -16.27
N SER A 180 -10.41 -8.77 -15.69
CA SER A 180 -9.41 -9.55 -16.41
C SER A 180 -9.36 -10.95 -15.82
N PHE A 181 -9.65 -11.94 -16.66
CA PHE A 181 -9.59 -13.35 -16.32
C PHE A 181 -8.18 -13.85 -16.62
N VAL A 182 -7.55 -14.46 -15.63
CA VAL A 182 -6.20 -15.03 -15.75
C VAL A 182 -6.33 -16.54 -15.71
N PHE A 183 -5.81 -17.21 -16.73
CA PHE A 183 -5.87 -18.66 -16.89
C PHE A 183 -4.57 -19.34 -16.43
N ALA A 184 -4.60 -20.67 -16.32
CA ALA A 184 -3.47 -21.46 -15.83
C ALA A 184 -2.23 -21.41 -16.75
N ASP A 185 -2.44 -21.22 -18.05
CA ASP A 185 -1.39 -21.05 -19.07
C ASP A 185 -0.78 -19.64 -19.08
N GLY A 186 -1.26 -18.73 -18.23
CA GLY A 186 -0.84 -17.33 -18.17
C GLY A 186 -1.58 -16.40 -19.14
N THR A 187 -2.50 -16.93 -19.94
CA THR A 187 -3.35 -16.11 -20.82
C THR A 187 -4.21 -15.16 -19.97
N ILE A 188 -4.35 -13.91 -20.44
CA ILE A 188 -5.19 -12.89 -19.80
C ILE A 188 -6.25 -12.41 -20.77
N GLN A 189 -7.52 -12.70 -20.47
CA GLN A 189 -8.67 -12.18 -21.20
C GLN A 189 -9.23 -10.94 -20.49
N ARG A 190 -9.10 -9.78 -21.13
CA ARG A 190 -9.56 -8.49 -20.59
C ARG A 190 -10.95 -8.16 -21.11
N SER A 191 -11.79 -7.58 -20.25
CA SER A 191 -13.12 -7.10 -20.61
C SER A 191 -13.38 -5.75 -19.93
N GLY A 192 -13.71 -4.74 -20.74
CA GLY A 192 -13.95 -3.38 -20.29
C GLY A 192 -12.68 -2.59 -19.89
N ARG A 193 -12.87 -1.30 -19.61
CA ARG A 193 -11.86 -0.40 -19.02
C ARG A 193 -12.56 0.49 -18.00
N ALA A 194 -11.91 0.72 -16.87
CA ALA A 194 -12.40 1.63 -15.85
C ALA A 194 -11.89 3.04 -16.11
N THR A 195 -12.77 4.04 -15.97
CA THR A 195 -12.41 5.46 -16.06
C THR A 195 -12.57 6.09 -14.68
N ILE A 196 -11.45 6.30 -13.99
CA ILE A 196 -11.44 6.84 -12.62
C ILE A 196 -11.14 8.32 -12.66
N HIS A 197 -11.96 9.10 -11.95
CA HIS A 197 -11.76 10.53 -11.76
C HIS A 197 -11.06 10.78 -10.42
N VAL A 198 -10.00 11.59 -10.44
CA VAL A 198 -9.22 11.97 -9.25
C VAL A 198 -9.02 13.48 -9.28
N GLY A 199 -9.91 14.19 -8.59
CA GLY A 199 -10.06 15.63 -8.79
C GLY A 199 -10.44 15.91 -10.25
N GLU A 200 -9.70 16.80 -10.89
CA GLU A 200 -9.85 17.15 -12.31
C GLU A 200 -9.19 16.16 -13.29
N ASN A 201 -8.43 15.18 -12.79
CA ASN A 201 -7.72 14.23 -13.62
C ASN A 201 -8.56 12.98 -13.91
N ARG A 202 -8.40 12.42 -15.11
CA ARG A 202 -9.11 11.23 -15.58
C ARG A 202 -8.13 10.12 -15.98
N TYR A 203 -8.30 8.93 -15.41
CA TYR A 203 -7.42 7.78 -15.65
C TYR A 203 -8.20 6.62 -16.23
N ARG A 204 -7.82 6.15 -17.43
CA ARG A 204 -8.45 5.01 -18.10
C ARG A 204 -7.56 3.78 -17.99
N ILE A 205 -7.96 2.81 -17.19
CA ILE A 205 -7.15 1.64 -16.84
C ILE A 205 -7.87 0.32 -17.09
N THR A 206 -7.13 -0.78 -17.08
CA THR A 206 -7.66 -2.16 -17.07
C THR A 206 -7.54 -2.75 -15.68
N ALA A 207 -8.29 -3.82 -15.40
CA ALA A 207 -8.31 -4.45 -14.07
C ALA A 207 -6.97 -5.07 -13.67
N ASP A 208 -6.16 -5.49 -14.63
CA ASP A 208 -4.83 -6.07 -14.43
C ASP A 208 -3.70 -5.04 -14.31
N THR A 209 -4.00 -3.75 -14.42
CA THR A 209 -3.00 -2.70 -14.17
C THR A 209 -3.10 -2.19 -12.75
N PHE A 210 -1.98 -1.83 -12.12
CA PHE A 210 -1.98 -1.23 -10.79
C PHE A 210 -2.60 0.18 -10.78
N PHE A 211 -3.30 0.49 -9.69
CA PHE A 211 -3.97 1.75 -9.39
C PHE A 211 -4.34 1.71 -7.91
N GLN A 212 -4.33 2.88 -7.27
CA GLN A 212 -4.63 3.04 -5.86
C GLN A 212 -6.04 2.51 -5.50
N ALA A 213 -6.15 1.77 -4.40
CA ALA A 213 -7.35 0.98 -4.11
C ALA A 213 -8.45 1.71 -3.33
N ASN A 214 -8.12 2.77 -2.57
CA ASN A 214 -9.09 3.47 -1.73
C ASN A 214 -9.66 4.70 -2.43
N ARG A 215 -10.95 4.68 -2.78
CA ARG A 215 -11.60 5.74 -3.59
C ARG A 215 -11.65 7.09 -2.88
N PHE A 216 -11.69 7.07 -1.56
CA PHE A 216 -11.80 8.28 -0.75
C PHE A 216 -10.44 9.00 -0.61
N LEU A 217 -9.34 8.28 -0.78
CA LEU A 217 -7.99 8.80 -0.56
C LEU A 217 -7.27 9.21 -1.84
N LEU A 218 -7.78 8.88 -3.03
CA LEU A 218 -7.11 9.18 -4.31
C LEU A 218 -6.74 10.67 -4.45
N PRO A 219 -7.66 11.63 -4.26
CA PRO A 219 -7.32 13.05 -4.44
C PRO A 219 -6.43 13.57 -3.32
N ALA A 220 -6.62 13.08 -2.09
CA ALA A 220 -5.82 13.49 -0.94
C ALA A 220 -4.36 13.02 -1.08
N MET A 221 -4.15 11.81 -1.58
CA MET A 221 -2.82 11.26 -1.85
C MET A 221 -2.09 12.06 -2.93
N ASN A 222 -2.76 12.41 -4.04
CA ASN A 222 -2.20 13.28 -5.08
C ASN A 222 -1.79 14.64 -4.52
N ARG A 223 -2.68 15.29 -3.76
CA ARG A 223 -2.38 16.58 -3.13
C ARG A 223 -1.20 16.48 -2.18
N LYS A 224 -1.10 15.41 -1.39
CA LYS A 224 -0.01 15.25 -0.44
C LYS A 224 1.34 15.08 -1.12
N VAL A 225 1.41 14.27 -2.18
CA VAL A 225 2.65 14.14 -2.98
C VAL A 225 3.05 15.47 -3.62
N LEU A 226 2.09 16.23 -4.16
CA LEU A 226 2.35 17.57 -4.71
C LEU A 226 2.84 18.56 -3.65
N GLU A 227 2.16 18.65 -2.51
CA GLU A 227 2.54 19.51 -1.39
C GLU A 227 3.96 19.19 -0.92
N GLN A 228 4.23 17.90 -0.73
CA GLN A 228 5.54 17.41 -0.32
C GLN A 228 6.60 17.55 -1.43
N ALA A 229 6.24 17.63 -2.72
CA ALA A 229 7.17 17.95 -3.80
C ALA A 229 7.55 19.44 -3.80
N GLY A 230 6.67 20.31 -3.29
CA GLY A 230 6.87 21.76 -3.15
C GLY A 230 5.96 22.60 -4.05
N PRO A 231 5.88 23.93 -3.80
CA PRO A 231 4.93 24.81 -4.49
C PRO A 231 5.25 25.04 -5.98
N SER A 232 6.51 24.93 -6.39
CA SER A 232 6.93 25.05 -7.79
C SER A 232 8.11 24.13 -8.04
N PRO A 233 7.86 22.81 -8.17
CA PRO A 233 8.92 21.87 -8.48
C PRO A 233 9.59 22.27 -9.80
N GLY A 234 10.92 22.29 -9.85
CA GLY A 234 11.63 22.53 -11.12
C GLY A 234 11.50 21.32 -12.05
N ASN A 235 12.61 20.64 -12.31
CA ASN A 235 12.61 19.38 -13.04
C ASN A 235 12.30 18.24 -12.07
N VAL A 236 11.28 17.43 -12.37
CA VAL A 236 10.88 16.28 -11.54
C VAL A 236 11.24 14.98 -12.25
N LEU A 237 11.88 14.06 -11.51
CA LEU A 237 12.05 12.68 -11.91
C LEU A 237 11.13 11.80 -11.06
N GLU A 238 10.11 11.21 -11.68
CA GLU A 238 9.25 10.23 -11.03
C GLU A 238 9.70 8.81 -11.39
N LEU A 239 9.88 7.98 -10.37
CA LEU A 239 10.29 6.59 -10.48
C LEU A 239 9.10 5.68 -10.13
N TYR A 240 8.93 4.60 -10.88
CA TYR A 240 7.82 3.65 -10.72
C TYR A 240 6.45 4.27 -11.04
N ALA A 241 6.40 5.03 -12.13
CA ALA A 241 5.27 5.90 -12.45
C ALA A 241 3.94 5.18 -12.77
N GLY A 242 3.98 3.87 -13.05
CA GLY A 242 2.80 3.08 -13.37
C GLY A 242 2.00 3.68 -14.53
N VAL A 243 0.74 4.02 -14.27
CA VAL A 243 -0.19 4.62 -15.26
C VAL A 243 -0.21 6.16 -15.23
N GLY A 244 0.76 6.77 -14.55
CA GLY A 244 0.91 8.22 -14.41
C GLY A 244 0.07 8.83 -13.30
N PHE A 245 -0.22 8.07 -12.23
CA PHE A 245 -1.08 8.51 -11.12
C PHE A 245 -0.58 9.83 -10.51
N PHE A 246 0.71 9.92 -10.20
CA PHE A 246 1.35 11.17 -9.76
C PHE A 246 1.93 11.99 -10.92
N SER A 247 2.37 11.36 -12.01
CA SER A 247 2.99 12.07 -13.15
C SER A 247 2.13 13.19 -13.71
N ILE A 248 0.84 12.93 -13.87
CA ILE A 248 -0.12 13.87 -14.47
C ILE A 248 -0.30 15.11 -13.59
N PRO A 249 -0.66 15.00 -12.29
CA PRO A 249 -0.74 16.18 -11.44
C PRO A 249 0.63 16.87 -11.27
N LEU A 250 1.74 16.13 -11.18
CA LEU A 250 3.09 16.72 -11.08
C LEU A 250 3.41 17.60 -12.31
N ALA A 251 3.05 17.14 -13.51
CA ALA A 251 3.34 17.87 -14.75
C ALA A 251 2.51 19.14 -14.95
N ARG A 252 1.49 19.38 -14.10
CA ARG A 252 0.78 20.68 -14.06
C ARG A 252 1.47 21.71 -13.17
N ALA A 253 2.22 21.24 -12.17
CA ALA A 253 2.89 22.10 -11.20
C ALA A 253 4.39 22.30 -11.51
N ALA A 254 5.02 21.32 -12.16
CA ALA A 254 6.46 21.30 -12.41
C ALA A 254 6.86 21.93 -13.75
N LYS A 255 8.15 22.31 -13.88
CA LYS A 255 8.72 22.78 -15.15
C LYS A 255 8.79 21.66 -16.19
N GLU A 256 9.20 20.46 -15.78
CA GLU A 256 9.25 19.25 -16.61
C GLU A 256 9.12 18.02 -15.72
N VAL A 257 8.43 16.98 -16.20
CA VAL A 257 8.39 15.67 -15.54
C VAL A 257 8.95 14.58 -16.46
N ILE A 258 9.93 13.83 -15.97
CA ILE A 258 10.39 12.56 -16.54
C ILE A 258 9.88 11.44 -15.66
N ALA A 259 9.01 10.59 -16.19
CA ALA A 259 8.39 9.48 -15.48
C ALA A 259 8.96 8.15 -15.99
N VAL A 260 9.53 7.34 -15.10
CA VAL A 260 10.17 6.05 -15.41
C VAL A 260 9.25 4.90 -14.99
N GLU A 261 8.97 4.00 -15.92
CA GLU A 261 8.16 2.79 -15.66
C GLU A 261 8.68 1.61 -16.49
N SER A 262 8.79 0.44 -15.85
CA SER A 262 9.32 -0.78 -16.46
C SER A 262 8.30 -1.55 -17.31
N SER A 263 7.03 -1.48 -16.95
CA SER A 263 5.94 -2.15 -17.63
C SER A 263 5.54 -1.38 -18.88
N ARG A 264 5.88 -1.93 -20.05
CA ARG A 264 5.43 -1.44 -21.36
C ARG A 264 3.91 -1.25 -21.43
N PHE A 265 3.15 -2.12 -20.77
CA PHE A 265 1.69 -2.02 -20.71
C PHE A 265 1.25 -0.79 -19.92
N SER A 266 1.84 -0.55 -18.75
CA SER A 266 1.57 0.62 -17.91
C SER A 266 1.98 1.91 -18.60
N VAL A 267 3.17 1.97 -19.24
CA VAL A 267 3.64 3.13 -20.01
C VAL A 267 2.68 3.52 -21.12
N ARG A 268 2.15 2.54 -21.86
CA ARG A 268 1.16 2.81 -22.92
C ARG A 268 -0.10 3.47 -22.33
N LEU A 269 -0.64 2.93 -21.23
CA LEU A 269 -1.78 3.51 -20.55
C LEU A 269 -1.46 4.90 -19.97
N ALA A 270 -0.27 5.10 -19.43
CA ALA A 270 0.19 6.38 -18.90
C ALA A 270 0.23 7.46 -19.98
N ARG A 271 0.74 7.13 -21.18
CA ARG A 271 0.73 8.02 -22.35
C ARG A 271 -0.69 8.35 -22.82
N GLU A 272 -1.61 7.37 -22.82
CA GLU A 272 -3.03 7.61 -23.11
C GLU A 272 -3.69 8.54 -22.09
N ASN A 273 -3.41 8.33 -20.80
CA ASN A 273 -3.92 9.16 -19.71
C ASN A 273 -3.36 10.59 -19.81
N ALA A 274 -2.06 10.77 -20.01
CA ALA A 274 -1.45 12.09 -20.15
C ALA A 274 -2.05 12.89 -21.32
N ARG A 275 -2.25 12.26 -22.48
CA ARG A 275 -2.93 12.88 -23.63
C ARG A 275 -4.36 13.27 -23.29
N SER A 276 -5.10 12.38 -22.62
CA SER A 276 -6.49 12.64 -22.22
C SER A 276 -6.64 13.77 -21.21
N ASN A 277 -5.61 14.02 -20.40
CA ASN A 277 -5.54 15.11 -19.43
C ASN A 277 -4.81 16.35 -19.98
N GLN A 278 -4.45 16.35 -21.28
CA GLN A 278 -3.78 17.44 -21.98
C GLN A 278 -2.54 17.98 -21.25
N THR A 279 -1.76 17.08 -20.64
CA THR A 279 -0.70 17.47 -19.70
C THR A 279 0.67 17.48 -20.37
N TRP A 280 1.31 18.65 -20.39
CA TRP A 280 2.64 18.88 -20.95
C TRP A 280 3.36 19.95 -20.10
N PRO A 281 4.68 19.86 -19.91
CA PRO A 281 5.63 18.89 -20.48
C PRO A 281 5.87 17.65 -19.58
N LEU A 282 5.43 16.47 -20.07
CA LEU A 282 5.56 15.17 -19.41
C LEU A 282 6.10 14.10 -20.38
N ARG A 283 7.20 13.44 -20.01
CA ARG A 283 7.84 12.38 -20.81
C ARG A 283 7.90 11.05 -20.04
N PHE A 284 7.47 9.97 -20.68
CA PHE A 284 7.57 8.61 -20.14
C PHE A 284 8.76 7.84 -20.73
N VAL A 285 9.65 7.38 -19.86
CA VAL A 285 10.79 6.50 -20.17
C VAL A 285 10.43 5.07 -19.80
N GLU A 286 10.41 4.18 -20.78
CA GLU A 286 10.18 2.75 -20.58
C GLU A 286 11.49 2.05 -20.20
N GLY A 287 11.53 1.41 -19.04
CA GLY A 287 12.68 0.64 -18.60
C GLY A 287 12.79 0.52 -17.08
N PRO A 288 13.72 -0.32 -16.60
CA PRO A 288 13.98 -0.44 -15.17
C PRO A 288 14.59 0.86 -14.62
N VAL A 289 14.18 1.26 -13.41
CA VAL A 289 14.68 2.45 -12.72
C VAL A 289 16.21 2.47 -12.63
N SER A 290 16.83 1.33 -12.33
CA SER A 290 18.30 1.21 -12.27
C SER A 290 18.99 1.55 -13.59
N ALA A 291 18.38 1.30 -14.75
CA ALA A 291 18.93 1.72 -16.03
C ALA A 291 18.74 3.22 -16.28
N ALA A 292 17.58 3.77 -15.93
CA ALA A 292 17.29 5.19 -16.09
C ALA A 292 18.24 6.08 -15.25
N LEU A 293 18.62 5.62 -14.05
CA LEU A 293 19.52 6.36 -13.16
C LEU A 293 21.01 6.30 -13.57
N ARG A 294 21.43 5.34 -14.40
CA ARG A 294 22.83 5.23 -14.89
C ARG A 294 23.18 6.28 -15.96
N GLY A 295 22.22 6.98 -16.52
CA GLY A 295 22.37 7.83 -17.72
C GLY A 295 23.13 9.15 -17.55
N GLY A 296 23.62 9.49 -16.34
CA GLY A 296 24.55 10.61 -16.06
C GLY A 296 24.10 12.03 -16.41
N SER A 297 22.97 12.21 -17.09
CA SER A 297 22.48 13.48 -17.65
C SER A 297 21.23 14.03 -16.96
N LEU A 298 20.76 13.36 -15.90
CA LEU A 298 19.57 13.78 -15.15
C LEU A 298 19.99 14.71 -14.01
N HIS A 299 19.41 15.91 -13.98
CA HIS A 299 19.55 16.88 -12.90
C HIS A 299 18.16 17.31 -12.39
N PRO A 300 17.43 16.41 -11.71
CA PRO A 300 16.13 16.74 -11.15
C PRO A 300 16.30 17.65 -9.92
N ASN A 301 15.42 18.64 -9.76
CA ASN A 301 15.25 19.35 -8.50
C ASN A 301 14.50 18.48 -7.48
N VAL A 302 13.56 17.65 -7.97
CA VAL A 302 12.76 16.75 -7.12
C VAL A 302 12.75 15.33 -7.68
N VAL A 303 12.92 14.35 -6.81
CA VAL A 303 12.68 12.93 -7.13
C VAL A 303 11.44 12.45 -6.39
N VAL A 304 10.48 11.86 -7.11
CA VAL A 304 9.32 11.18 -6.52
C VAL A 304 9.44 9.69 -6.77
N LEU A 305 9.20 8.84 -5.78
CA LEU A 305 9.25 7.39 -5.95
C LEU A 305 8.11 6.68 -5.22
N ASP A 306 7.48 5.72 -5.91
CA ASP A 306 6.46 4.81 -5.36
C ASP A 306 6.83 3.34 -5.68
N PRO A 307 7.92 2.82 -5.07
CA PRO A 307 8.41 1.48 -5.37
C PRO A 307 7.45 0.37 -4.93
N PRO A 308 7.63 -0.87 -5.46
CA PRO A 308 6.89 -2.04 -4.97
C PRO A 308 7.20 -2.34 -3.49
N ARG A 309 6.47 -3.30 -2.89
CA ARG A 309 6.61 -3.72 -1.48
C ARG A 309 8.03 -4.08 -1.03
N THR A 310 8.92 -4.42 -1.95
CA THR A 310 10.34 -4.71 -1.69
C THR A 310 11.18 -3.45 -1.42
N GLY A 311 10.60 -2.26 -1.64
CA GLY A 311 11.30 -0.97 -1.64
C GLY A 311 12.05 -0.72 -2.94
N CYS A 312 12.73 0.43 -3.03
CA CYS A 312 13.60 0.74 -4.16
C CYS A 312 14.96 0.05 -4.06
N GLY A 313 15.35 -0.39 -2.86
CA GLY A 313 16.67 -0.97 -2.57
C GLY A 313 17.74 0.09 -2.29
N THR A 314 18.76 -0.30 -1.52
CA THR A 314 19.80 0.62 -1.06
C THR A 314 20.65 1.17 -2.19
N GLU A 315 20.93 0.38 -3.23
CA GLU A 315 21.68 0.83 -4.41
C GLU A 315 20.93 1.94 -5.16
N THR A 316 19.63 1.76 -5.40
CA THR A 316 18.80 2.78 -6.04
C THR A 316 18.64 4.02 -5.16
N ALA A 317 18.48 3.86 -3.84
CA ALA A 317 18.51 5.00 -2.92
C ALA A 317 19.84 5.78 -3.01
N ASP A 318 20.97 5.08 -3.08
CA ASP A 318 22.30 5.68 -3.23
C ASP A 318 22.45 6.40 -4.59
N GLN A 319 21.88 5.85 -5.67
CA GLN A 319 21.83 6.49 -7.00
C GLN A 319 20.98 7.75 -7.00
N ILE A 320 19.80 7.73 -6.35
CA ILE A 320 18.93 8.91 -6.20
C ILE A 320 19.67 10.04 -5.48
N VAL A 321 20.38 9.73 -4.40
CA VAL A 321 21.22 10.71 -3.70
C VAL A 321 22.32 11.25 -4.62
N GLY A 322 22.92 10.40 -5.45
CA GLY A 322 23.94 10.79 -6.42
C GLY A 322 23.46 11.82 -7.45
N LEU A 323 22.14 11.87 -7.73
CA LEU A 323 21.54 12.91 -8.58
C LEU A 323 21.47 14.28 -7.89
N LYS A 324 21.64 14.32 -6.56
CA LYS A 324 21.59 15.52 -5.70
C LYS A 324 20.31 16.37 -5.89
N PRO A 325 19.10 15.77 -5.89
CA PRO A 325 17.88 16.58 -5.89
C PRO A 325 17.79 17.45 -4.64
N GLU A 326 17.16 18.61 -4.73
CA GLU A 326 16.86 19.44 -3.55
C GLU A 326 15.84 18.73 -2.64
N ARG A 327 14.97 17.90 -3.22
CA ARG A 327 13.92 17.18 -2.51
C ARG A 327 13.69 15.76 -3.02
N ILE A 328 13.40 14.85 -2.10
CA ILE A 328 12.96 13.48 -2.40
C ILE A 328 11.59 13.27 -1.76
N VAL A 329 10.59 12.79 -2.51
CA VAL A 329 9.27 12.39 -1.99
C VAL A 329 9.11 10.88 -2.16
N TYR A 330 9.11 10.15 -1.05
CA TYR A 330 8.97 8.69 -1.04
C TYR A 330 7.55 8.31 -0.63
N VAL A 331 6.85 7.60 -1.52
CA VAL A 331 5.61 6.85 -1.25
C VAL A 331 5.94 5.38 -1.00
N SER A 332 5.58 4.83 0.15
CA SER A 332 5.90 3.44 0.51
C SER A 332 4.70 2.70 1.06
N CYS A 333 4.52 1.44 0.67
CA CYS A 333 3.54 0.53 1.28
C CYS A 333 4.15 -0.44 2.32
N ASN A 334 5.43 -0.23 2.68
CA ASN A 334 6.13 -1.09 3.63
C ASN A 334 7.06 -0.25 4.53
N PRO A 335 6.71 -0.08 5.83
CA PRO A 335 7.49 0.74 6.75
C PRO A 335 8.92 0.23 6.96
N ALA A 336 9.17 -1.08 6.85
CA ALA A 336 10.49 -1.65 7.11
C ALA A 336 11.48 -1.35 5.98
N THR A 337 11.06 -1.53 4.73
CA THR A 337 11.90 -1.17 3.57
C THR A 337 12.06 0.34 3.46
N PHE A 338 10.98 1.10 3.74
CA PHE A 338 11.03 2.55 3.86
C PHE A 338 12.08 3.01 4.87
N ALA A 339 12.05 2.53 6.12
CA ALA A 339 12.97 2.96 7.16
C ALA A 339 14.44 2.69 6.80
N ARG A 340 14.73 1.50 6.23
CA ARG A 340 16.07 1.13 5.75
C ARG A 340 16.58 2.06 4.65
N GLU A 341 15.71 2.44 3.71
CA GLU A 341 16.06 3.28 2.57
C GLU A 341 16.13 4.77 2.96
N ALA A 342 15.22 5.23 3.82
CA ALA A 342 15.24 6.55 4.44
C ALA A 342 16.56 6.79 5.19
N ALA A 343 17.09 5.78 5.89
CA ALA A 343 18.40 5.87 6.54
C ALA A 343 19.54 6.18 5.55
N ARG A 344 19.44 5.73 4.29
CA ARG A 344 20.43 6.05 3.24
C ARG A 344 20.36 7.52 2.84
N PHE A 345 19.17 8.11 2.77
CA PHE A 345 19.03 9.54 2.51
C PHE A 345 19.55 10.36 3.69
N VAL A 346 19.15 10.01 4.91
CA VAL A 346 19.53 10.72 6.14
C VAL A 346 21.04 10.68 6.38
N SER A 347 21.69 9.54 6.13
CA SER A 347 23.15 9.41 6.24
C SER A 347 23.92 10.20 5.16
N LYS A 348 23.24 10.65 4.10
CA LYS A 348 23.85 11.37 2.97
C LYS A 348 23.27 12.79 2.80
N GLN A 349 23.22 13.53 3.90
CA GLN A 349 22.90 14.96 3.96
C GLN A 349 21.43 15.35 3.76
N TYR A 350 20.51 14.40 3.65
CA TYR A 350 19.09 14.74 3.70
C TYR A 350 18.58 14.73 5.14
N GLU A 351 17.49 15.45 5.35
CA GLU A 351 16.69 15.41 6.56
C GLU A 351 15.28 15.04 6.19
N LEU A 352 14.69 14.09 6.93
CA LEU A 352 13.26 13.80 6.84
C LEU A 352 12.49 15.02 7.33
N LYS A 353 11.63 15.60 6.48
CA LYS A 353 10.91 16.85 6.76
C LYS A 353 9.45 16.62 7.13
N GLN A 354 8.79 15.67 6.49
CA GLN A 354 7.38 15.36 6.74
C GLN A 354 7.13 13.86 6.59
N VAL A 355 6.19 13.36 7.38
CA VAL A 355 5.68 11.99 7.31
C VAL A 355 4.15 12.04 7.34
N THR A 356 3.52 11.40 6.38
CA THR A 356 2.07 11.24 6.31
C THR A 356 1.72 9.76 6.25
N LEU A 357 0.92 9.31 7.20
CA LEU A 357 0.24 8.02 7.15
C LEU A 357 -0.98 8.15 6.23
N VAL A 358 -1.03 7.33 5.19
CA VAL A 358 -2.20 7.15 4.34
C VAL A 358 -2.82 5.81 4.69
N ASP A 359 -4.02 5.82 5.26
CA ASP A 359 -4.70 4.58 5.61
C ASP A 359 -5.44 3.98 4.40
N GLN A 360 -4.65 3.50 3.45
CA GLN A 360 -5.15 2.97 2.18
C GLN A 360 -5.96 1.68 2.34
N PHE A 361 -5.68 0.92 3.40
CA PHE A 361 -6.33 -0.35 3.70
C PHE A 361 -6.75 -0.45 5.18
N PRO A 362 -7.86 0.22 5.55
CA PRO A 362 -8.51 0.04 6.84
C PRO A 362 -8.78 -1.45 7.15
N ASN A 363 -8.82 -1.81 8.43
CA ASN A 363 -9.00 -3.19 8.93
C ASN A 363 -7.86 -4.15 8.59
N THR A 364 -6.75 -3.65 8.05
CA THR A 364 -5.52 -4.40 7.79
C THR A 364 -4.32 -3.73 8.46
N PHE A 365 -3.23 -4.48 8.60
CA PHE A 365 -1.95 -3.93 9.09
C PHE A 365 -1.19 -3.14 8.02
N HIS A 366 -1.67 -3.08 6.76
CA HIS A 366 -0.97 -2.37 5.70
C HIS A 366 -0.91 -0.88 6.01
N ILE A 367 0.25 -0.30 5.72
CA ILE A 367 0.59 1.09 6.02
C ILE A 367 1.16 1.68 4.75
N GLU A 368 0.58 2.79 4.32
CA GLU A 368 1.09 3.59 3.24
C GLU A 368 1.65 4.89 3.83
N ILE A 369 2.86 5.26 3.42
CA ILE A 369 3.62 6.39 3.93
C ILE A 369 3.91 7.32 2.75
N VAL A 370 3.65 8.60 2.90
CA VAL A 370 4.18 9.65 2.01
C VAL A 370 5.11 10.51 2.84
N SER A 371 6.37 10.62 2.43
CA SER A 371 7.40 11.34 3.18
C SER A 371 8.29 12.18 2.28
N SER A 372 8.75 13.32 2.81
CA SER A 372 9.62 14.23 2.10
C SER A 372 10.96 14.36 2.80
N PHE A 373 12.02 14.43 2.01
CA PHE A 373 13.38 14.66 2.46
C PHE A 373 13.93 15.87 1.73
N ALA A 374 14.62 16.75 2.45
CA ALA A 374 15.31 17.90 1.86
C ALA A 374 16.78 17.91 2.27
N VAL A 375 17.64 18.50 1.44
CA VAL A 375 19.05 18.71 1.78
C VAL A 375 19.13 19.58 3.05
N ARG A 376 20.03 19.22 3.97
CA ARG A 376 20.31 19.96 5.21
C ARG A 376 20.91 21.34 4.98
#